data_AF-A0A8H5RVI7-F1
#
_entry.id   AF-A0A8H5RVI7-F1
#
_cell.length_a   1.000
_cell.length_b   1.000
_cell.length_c   1.000
_cell.angle_alpha   90.00
_cell.angle_beta   90.00
_cell.angle_gamma   90.00
#
_symmetry.space_group_name_H-M   'P 1'
#
loop_
_entity.id
_entity.type
_entity.pdbx_description
1 polymer ?
#
loop_
_entity_poly.entity_id
_entity_poly.type
_entity_poly.pdbx_seq_one_letter_code
_entity_poly.pdbx_strand_id
1 'polypeptide(L)'
;MSGAPPPYSAASPTPNADNEKAALAQDAVKGDAPDILHFLDHRHDSVSSLSLRYGVPAHALRRSNNITSDHLLLARRTVLIPGEYYRGGVSLSPRPIEGEDEELRKGKIRRFMTSCKVSDYDVAVLYLEQSSYDLENAVTAYLEDEKWEQENPASGKGKKADRYKNRGPFWR
;
A
#
# COMPACT_ATOMS: atom_id res chain seq x y z
N MET A 1 65.81 22.86 -13.40
CA MET A 1 65.53 21.49 -13.89
C MET A 1 64.02 21.35 -14.00
N SER A 2 63.46 21.65 -15.17
CA SER A 2 62.00 21.60 -15.40
C SER A 2 61.63 20.24 -15.97
N GLY A 3 60.89 19.45 -15.20
CA GLY A 3 60.35 18.16 -15.64
C GLY A 3 59.07 18.37 -16.45
N ALA A 4 59.10 18.01 -17.73
CA ALA A 4 57.90 18.00 -18.57
C ALA A 4 56.93 16.91 -18.08
N PRO A 5 55.60 17.13 -18.15
CA PRO A 5 54.62 16.11 -17.81
C PRO A 5 54.65 14.96 -18.84
N PRO A 6 54.25 13.74 -18.46
CA PRO A 6 54.21 12.61 -19.38
C PRO A 6 53.21 12.85 -20.54
N PRO A 7 53.49 12.34 -21.75
CA PRO A 7 52.62 12.54 -22.90
C PRO A 7 51.33 11.73 -22.72
N TYR A 8 50.18 12.38 -22.94
CA TYR A 8 48.89 11.69 -23.04
C TYR A 8 48.85 10.86 -24.33
N SER A 9 49.00 9.55 -24.22
CA SER A 9 48.65 8.63 -25.29
C SER A 9 47.13 8.58 -25.41
N ALA A 10 46.60 9.10 -26.53
CA ALA A 10 45.19 8.92 -26.89
C ALA A 10 44.94 7.42 -27.15
N ALA A 11 44.18 6.77 -26.27
CA ALA A 11 43.70 5.42 -26.50
C ALA A 11 42.62 5.47 -27.60
N SER A 12 42.95 4.95 -28.78
CA SER A 12 41.99 4.73 -29.86
C SER A 12 40.93 3.69 -29.43
N PRO A 13 39.66 3.84 -29.86
CA PRO A 13 38.59 2.93 -29.47
C PRO A 13 38.70 1.62 -30.25
N THR A 14 38.81 0.50 -29.55
CA THR A 14 38.58 -0.83 -30.12
C THR A 14 37.07 -1.11 -30.14
N PRO A 15 36.46 -1.42 -31.31
CA PRO A 15 35.08 -1.89 -31.35
C PRO A 15 35.10 -3.40 -31.11
N ASN A 16 34.98 -3.83 -29.85
CA ASN A 16 34.57 -5.21 -29.57
C ASN A 16 33.04 -5.26 -29.63
N ALA A 17 32.53 -5.33 -30.87
CA ALA A 17 31.33 -6.09 -31.15
C ALA A 17 31.61 -7.57 -30.81
N ASP A 18 30.58 -8.30 -30.41
CA ASP A 18 30.61 -9.72 -30.02
C ASP A 18 30.68 -10.00 -28.50
N ASN A 19 29.73 -9.46 -27.72
CA ASN A 19 29.38 -10.12 -26.46
C ASN A 19 27.87 -10.09 -26.10
N GLU A 20 26.98 -9.85 -27.06
CA GLU A 20 25.53 -9.93 -26.81
C GLU A 20 25.06 -11.37 -26.58
N LYS A 21 25.80 -12.37 -27.08
CA LYS A 21 25.43 -13.79 -26.95
C LYS A 21 25.84 -14.43 -25.60
N ALA A 22 26.78 -13.83 -24.86
CA ALA A 22 27.20 -14.36 -23.55
C ALA A 22 26.40 -13.77 -22.38
N ALA A 23 25.79 -12.58 -22.55
CA ALA A 23 24.84 -12.03 -21.57
C ALA A 23 23.56 -12.87 -21.50
N LEU A 24 23.10 -13.41 -22.64
CA LEU A 24 21.91 -14.26 -22.73
C LEU A 24 22.10 -15.69 -22.18
N ALA A 25 23.33 -16.12 -21.92
CA ALA A 25 23.62 -17.49 -21.45
C ALA A 25 23.70 -17.62 -19.92
N GLN A 26 23.68 -16.49 -19.18
CA GLN A 26 23.64 -16.50 -17.71
C GLN A 26 22.21 -16.38 -17.15
N ASP A 27 21.23 -16.05 -18.00
CA ASP A 27 19.81 -15.90 -17.62
C ASP A 27 19.06 -17.26 -17.49
N ALA A 28 19.67 -18.37 -17.91
CA ALA A 28 18.97 -19.65 -18.00
C ALA A 28 19.05 -20.52 -16.71
N VAL A 29 19.75 -20.08 -15.66
CA VAL A 29 19.90 -20.86 -14.42
C VAL A 29 19.76 -19.98 -13.17
N LYS A 30 18.57 -19.42 -12.95
CA LYS A 30 18.22 -18.87 -11.64
C LYS A 30 16.85 -19.38 -11.24
N GLY A 31 16.86 -20.34 -10.32
CA GLY A 31 15.64 -20.90 -9.72
C GLY A 31 14.70 -19.79 -9.29
N ASP A 32 13.45 -19.95 -9.74
CA ASP A 32 12.33 -19.03 -9.58
C ASP A 32 11.99 -18.90 -8.09
N ALA A 33 12.67 -17.97 -7.42
CA ALA A 33 12.24 -17.58 -6.08
C ALA A 33 10.91 -16.83 -6.24
N PRO A 34 9.93 -17.06 -5.36
CA PRO A 34 8.63 -16.43 -5.49
C PRO A 34 8.76 -14.91 -5.42
N ASP A 35 8.00 -14.21 -6.27
CA ASP A 35 7.89 -12.76 -6.20
C ASP A 35 7.36 -12.29 -4.85
N ILE A 36 7.91 -11.20 -4.35
CA ILE A 36 7.61 -10.67 -3.01
C ILE A 36 6.85 -9.36 -3.14
N LEU A 37 5.72 -9.27 -2.45
CA LEU A 37 4.92 -8.06 -2.40
C LEU A 37 5.49 -7.08 -1.35
N HIS A 38 5.86 -5.89 -1.78
CA HIS A 38 6.33 -4.80 -0.91
C HIS A 38 5.26 -3.71 -0.80
N PHE A 39 4.91 -3.33 0.43
CA PHE A 39 4.02 -2.19 0.70
C PHE A 39 4.81 -0.88 0.63
N LEU A 40 4.31 0.06 -0.18
CA LEU A 40 5.00 1.31 -0.48
C LEU A 40 4.78 2.33 0.63
N ASP A 41 5.87 2.90 1.13
CA ASP A 41 5.88 4.15 1.89
C ASP A 41 6.21 5.31 0.96
N HIS A 42 5.21 6.08 0.55
CA HIS A 42 5.41 7.22 -0.36
C HIS A 42 6.36 8.31 0.17
N ARG A 43 6.69 8.32 1.48
CA ARG A 43 7.64 9.27 2.07
C ARG A 43 9.09 8.82 1.92
N HIS A 44 9.33 7.52 1.79
CA HIS A 44 10.68 6.92 1.87
C HIS A 44 11.01 5.97 0.72
N ASP A 45 10.00 5.45 0.02
CA ASP A 45 10.13 4.52 -1.09
C ASP A 45 10.04 5.25 -2.44
N SER A 46 11.01 4.94 -3.28
CA SER A 46 11.16 5.37 -4.67
C SER A 46 11.74 4.19 -5.44
N VAL A 47 11.67 4.20 -6.77
CA VAL A 47 12.28 3.13 -7.59
C VAL A 47 13.76 2.95 -7.25
N SER A 48 14.50 4.06 -7.05
CA SER A 48 15.92 4.04 -6.69
C SER A 48 16.16 3.47 -5.28
N SER A 49 15.38 3.89 -4.28
CA SER A 49 15.57 3.39 -2.91
C SER A 49 15.18 1.91 -2.77
N LEU A 50 14.14 1.46 -3.47
CA LEU A 50 13.75 0.05 -3.53
C LEU A 50 14.78 -0.80 -4.26
N SER A 51 15.33 -0.30 -5.38
CA SER A 51 16.40 -0.95 -6.12
C SER A 51 17.61 -1.24 -5.23
N LEU A 52 18.02 -0.25 -4.42
CA LEU A 52 19.12 -0.41 -3.46
C LEU A 52 18.76 -1.34 -2.29
N ARG A 53 17.55 -1.21 -1.74
CA ARG A 53 17.10 -2.01 -0.58
C ARG A 53 17.02 -3.49 -0.90
N TYR A 54 16.54 -3.84 -2.08
CA TYR A 54 16.33 -5.23 -2.50
C TYR A 54 17.43 -5.77 -3.42
N GLY A 55 18.39 -4.94 -3.84
CA GLY A 55 19.42 -5.32 -4.81
C GLY A 55 18.87 -5.64 -6.20
N VAL A 56 17.69 -5.12 -6.56
CA VAL A 56 17.04 -5.35 -7.85
C VAL A 56 17.35 -4.19 -8.80
N PRO A 57 17.76 -4.41 -10.06
CA PRO A 57 17.94 -3.34 -11.02
C PRO A 57 16.65 -2.53 -11.25
N ALA A 58 16.75 -1.19 -11.25
CA ALA A 58 15.60 -0.30 -11.40
C ALA A 58 14.76 -0.58 -12.67
N HIS A 59 15.41 -0.97 -13.78
CA HIS A 59 14.72 -1.31 -15.02
C HIS A 59 13.92 -2.61 -14.92
N ALA A 60 14.42 -3.62 -14.20
CA ALA A 60 13.73 -4.87 -13.96
C ALA A 60 12.51 -4.64 -13.05
N LEU A 61 12.67 -3.84 -11.99
CA LEU A 61 11.58 -3.46 -11.09
C LEU A 61 10.46 -2.69 -11.83
N ARG A 62 10.82 -1.77 -12.74
CA ARG A 62 9.85 -1.06 -13.58
C ARG A 62 9.12 -1.99 -14.53
N ARG A 63 9.84 -2.92 -15.17
CA ARG A 63 9.27 -3.89 -16.12
C ARG A 63 8.30 -4.85 -15.44
N SER A 64 8.67 -5.43 -14.30
CA SER A 64 7.81 -6.36 -13.56
C SER A 64 6.53 -5.70 -13.04
N ASN A 65 6.56 -4.41 -12.76
CA ASN A 65 5.41 -3.66 -12.25
C ASN A 65 4.65 -2.85 -13.30
N ASN A 66 5.09 -2.89 -14.56
CA ASN A 66 4.56 -2.06 -15.65
C ASN A 66 4.54 -0.55 -15.29
N ILE A 67 5.67 -0.05 -14.79
CA ILE A 67 5.88 1.35 -14.40
C ILE A 67 6.74 2.04 -15.45
N THR A 68 6.17 2.98 -16.20
CA THR A 68 6.91 3.75 -17.22
C THR A 68 7.62 4.98 -16.66
N SER A 69 7.18 5.51 -15.52
CA SER A 69 7.72 6.73 -14.91
C SER A 69 7.65 6.66 -13.39
N ASP A 70 8.60 7.27 -12.71
CA ASP A 70 8.77 7.14 -11.25
C ASP A 70 7.58 7.69 -10.45
N HIS A 71 6.89 8.72 -10.97
CA HIS A 71 5.69 9.28 -10.34
C HIS A 71 4.51 8.29 -10.29
N LEU A 72 4.46 7.28 -11.17
CA LEU A 72 3.39 6.28 -11.15
C LEU A 72 3.47 5.35 -9.93
N LEU A 73 4.60 5.35 -9.22
CA LEU A 73 4.77 4.63 -7.97
C LEU A 73 3.88 5.22 -6.85
N LEU A 74 3.58 6.53 -6.90
CA LEU A 74 2.69 7.20 -5.95
C LEU A 74 1.22 6.80 -6.10
N ALA A 75 0.81 6.32 -7.28
CA ALA A 75 -0.55 5.87 -7.54
C ALA A 75 -0.84 4.46 -6.99
N ARG A 76 0.15 3.79 -6.40
CA ARG A 76 0.08 2.38 -6.00
C ARG A 76 0.37 2.22 -4.52
N ARG A 77 -0.34 1.30 -3.86
CA ARG A 77 -0.05 0.95 -2.46
C ARG A 77 1.05 -0.12 -2.32
N THR A 78 1.27 -0.90 -3.36
CA THR A 78 2.18 -2.04 -3.36
C THR A 78 2.96 -2.16 -4.66
N VAL A 79 4.10 -2.84 -4.59
CA VAL A 79 4.98 -3.14 -5.72
C VAL A 79 5.48 -4.59 -5.59
N LEU A 80 5.64 -5.27 -6.73
CA LEU A 80 6.20 -6.62 -6.81
C LEU A 80 7.72 -6.54 -6.95
N ILE A 81 8.43 -7.21 -6.05
CA ILE A 81 9.88 -7.38 -6.11
C ILE A 81 10.17 -8.72 -6.77
N PRO A 82 10.82 -8.74 -7.96
CA PRO A 82 11.16 -9.99 -8.65
C PRO A 82 12.08 -10.87 -7.80
N GLY A 83 11.67 -12.13 -7.57
CA GLY A 83 12.46 -13.10 -6.81
C GLY A 83 13.77 -13.51 -7.50
N GLU A 84 13.87 -13.29 -8.82
CA GLU A 84 15.08 -13.50 -9.62
C GLU A 84 16.32 -12.76 -9.06
N TYR A 85 16.09 -11.59 -8.47
CA TYR A 85 17.14 -10.73 -7.90
C TYR A 85 17.16 -10.79 -6.38
N TYR A 86 16.00 -10.93 -5.75
CA TYR A 86 15.88 -10.91 -4.29
C TYR A 86 15.54 -12.28 -3.70
N ARG A 87 16.55 -12.94 -3.12
CA ARG A 87 16.45 -14.26 -2.47
C ARG A 87 16.12 -14.22 -0.98
N GLY A 88 15.82 -13.03 -0.45
CA GLY A 88 15.58 -12.83 0.99
C GLY A 88 14.27 -13.42 1.51
N GLY A 89 13.34 -13.80 0.63
CA GLY A 89 12.12 -14.54 0.99
C GLY A 89 11.08 -13.76 1.81
N VAL A 90 11.41 -12.57 2.32
CA VAL A 90 10.56 -11.75 3.18
C VAL A 90 10.47 -10.31 2.67
N SER A 91 9.31 -9.67 2.76
CA SER A 91 9.20 -8.26 2.41
C SER A 91 9.87 -7.39 3.49
N LEU A 92 10.70 -6.45 3.05
CA LEU A 92 11.35 -5.42 3.87
C LEU A 92 10.49 -4.14 3.96
N SER A 93 9.21 -4.23 3.63
CA SER A 93 8.30 -3.09 3.71
C SER A 93 7.96 -2.76 5.15
N PRO A 94 7.89 -1.46 5.51
CA PRO A 94 7.26 -1.08 6.76
C PRO A 94 5.84 -1.63 6.77
N ARG A 95 5.44 -2.25 7.88
CA ARG A 95 4.02 -2.53 8.12
C ARG A 95 3.26 -1.19 8.24
N PRO A 96 1.94 -1.18 7.97
CA PRO A 96 1.20 -0.06 7.41
C PRO A 96 1.51 1.35 7.97
N ILE A 97 1.73 2.30 7.04
CA ILE A 97 2.24 3.67 7.27
C ILE A 97 1.26 4.65 7.92
N GLU A 98 -0.05 4.36 7.93
CA GLU A 98 -1.00 5.17 8.72
C GLU A 98 -0.85 4.95 10.23
N GLY A 99 0.05 4.05 10.66
CA GLY A 99 0.22 3.70 12.05
C GLY A 99 -0.75 2.59 12.45
N GLU A 100 -0.32 1.75 13.39
CA GLU A 100 -1.16 0.69 13.96
C GLU A 100 -2.51 1.25 14.44
N ASP A 101 -2.47 2.45 15.02
CA ASP A 101 -3.63 3.13 15.61
C ASP A 101 -4.70 3.53 14.59
N GLU A 102 -4.33 4.04 13.41
CA GLU A 102 -5.30 4.46 12.37
C GLU A 102 -5.96 3.25 11.69
N GLU A 103 -5.22 2.17 11.45
CA GLU A 103 -5.79 0.95 10.87
C GLU A 103 -6.69 0.21 11.88
N LEU A 104 -6.30 0.20 13.16
CA LEU A 104 -7.18 -0.27 14.24
C LEU A 104 -8.44 0.58 14.32
N ARG A 105 -8.32 1.91 14.19
CA ARG A 105 -9.47 2.83 14.15
C ARG A 105 -10.40 2.52 12.98
N LYS A 106 -9.88 2.50 11.75
CA LYS A 106 -10.65 2.19 10.54
C LYS A 106 -11.26 0.79 10.57
N GLY A 107 -10.56 -0.17 11.17
CA GLY A 107 -11.06 -1.53 11.40
C GLY A 107 -12.22 -1.56 12.38
N LYS A 108 -12.12 -0.85 13.51
CA LYS A 108 -13.18 -0.73 14.52
C LYS A 108 -14.42 -0.04 13.96
N ILE A 109 -14.25 1.04 13.20
CA ILE A 109 -15.37 1.73 12.52
C ILE A 109 -16.12 0.75 11.60
N ARG A 110 -15.41 0.03 10.74
CA ARG A 110 -16.03 -0.97 9.84
C ARG A 110 -16.74 -2.08 10.61
N ARG A 111 -16.15 -2.57 11.71
CA ARG A 111 -16.77 -3.59 12.57
C ARG A 111 -18.04 -3.07 13.20
N PHE A 112 -18.02 -1.86 13.76
CA PHE A 112 -19.20 -1.20 14.36
C PHE A 112 -20.33 -1.04 13.34
N MET A 113 -20.03 -0.46 12.17
CA MET A 113 -21.01 -0.28 11.08
C MET A 113 -21.66 -1.61 10.69
N THR A 114 -20.88 -2.69 10.65
CA THR A 114 -21.39 -4.02 10.30
C THR A 114 -22.20 -4.65 11.42
N SER A 115 -21.76 -4.55 12.69
CA SER A 115 -22.44 -5.14 13.84
C SER A 115 -23.77 -4.45 14.14
N CYS A 116 -23.78 -3.11 14.09
CA CYS A 116 -24.95 -2.29 14.37
C CYS A 116 -25.82 -2.06 13.12
N LYS A 117 -25.35 -2.48 11.93
CA LYS A 117 -25.99 -2.22 10.62
C LYS A 117 -26.18 -0.72 10.32
N VAL A 118 -25.27 0.10 10.84
CA VAL A 118 -25.22 1.54 10.61
C VAL A 118 -24.44 1.79 9.32
N SER A 119 -25.07 2.46 8.36
CA SER A 119 -24.41 2.85 7.09
C SER A 119 -23.84 4.28 7.13
N ASP A 120 -24.21 5.05 8.15
CA ASP A 120 -23.66 6.37 8.41
C ASP A 120 -22.26 6.27 9.04
N TYR A 121 -21.26 6.84 8.36
CA TYR A 121 -19.91 6.88 8.89
C TYR A 121 -19.81 7.79 10.12
N ASP A 122 -20.51 8.92 10.12
CA ASP A 122 -20.39 9.93 11.17
C ASP A 122 -20.98 9.43 12.48
N VAL A 123 -22.10 8.68 12.41
CA VAL A 123 -22.68 7.99 13.58
C VAL A 123 -21.71 6.95 14.13
N ALA A 124 -21.09 6.14 13.27
CA ALA A 124 -20.13 5.13 13.73
C ALA A 124 -18.91 5.76 14.41
N VAL A 125 -18.40 6.87 13.87
CA VAL A 125 -17.30 7.63 14.48
C VAL A 125 -17.73 8.20 15.84
N LEU A 126 -18.92 8.81 15.93
CA LEU A 126 -19.42 9.41 17.16
C LEU A 126 -19.44 8.41 18.33
N TYR A 127 -20.05 7.23 18.13
CA TYR A 127 -20.14 6.22 19.19
C TYR A 127 -18.76 5.66 19.57
N LEU A 128 -17.88 5.47 18.59
CA LEU A 128 -16.52 5.01 18.85
C LEU A 128 -15.68 6.08 19.55
N GLU A 129 -15.82 7.36 19.24
CA GLU A 129 -15.12 8.43 19.95
C GLU A 129 -15.58 8.54 21.40
N GLN A 130 -16.91 8.46 21.63
CA GLN A 130 -17.49 8.47 22.97
C GLN A 130 -17.00 7.30 23.83
N SER A 131 -16.76 6.13 23.23
CA SER A 131 -16.25 4.94 23.92
C SER A 131 -14.73 4.85 23.96
N SER A 132 -13.99 5.90 23.57
CA SER A 132 -12.51 5.85 23.43
C SER A 132 -12.03 4.71 22.51
N TYR A 133 -12.79 4.43 21.46
CA TYR A 133 -12.64 3.35 20.50
C TYR A 133 -12.71 1.95 21.12
N ASP A 134 -13.43 1.78 22.22
CA ASP A 134 -13.87 0.46 22.67
C ASP A 134 -15.08 0.02 21.83
N LEU A 135 -14.88 -1.01 21.01
CA LEU A 135 -15.91 -1.51 20.09
C LEU A 135 -17.10 -2.12 20.84
N GLU A 136 -16.86 -2.87 21.91
CA GLU A 136 -17.94 -3.53 22.64
C GLU A 136 -18.82 -2.50 23.32
N ASN A 137 -18.20 -1.54 24.01
CA ASN A 137 -18.92 -0.47 24.68
C ASN A 137 -19.69 0.45 23.70
N ALA A 138 -19.11 0.73 22.53
CA ALA A 138 -19.82 1.48 21.49
C ALA A 138 -21.07 0.73 21.00
N VAL A 139 -20.93 -0.57 20.73
CA VAL A 139 -22.05 -1.40 20.25
C VAL A 139 -23.14 -1.51 21.30
N THR A 140 -22.79 -1.70 22.58
CA THR A 140 -23.78 -1.74 23.66
C THR A 140 -24.52 -0.42 23.79
N ALA A 141 -23.82 0.72 23.78
CA ALA A 141 -24.43 2.04 23.85
C ALA A 141 -25.41 2.28 22.70
N TYR A 142 -25.04 1.93 21.47
CA TYR A 142 -25.95 2.05 20.32
C TYR A 142 -27.21 1.19 20.45
N LEU A 143 -27.06 -0.05 20.92
CA LEU A 143 -28.19 -0.95 21.09
C LEU A 143 -29.11 -0.55 22.26
N GLU A 144 -28.56 0.09 23.29
CA GLU A 144 -29.33 0.66 24.40
C GLU A 144 -30.17 1.85 23.93
N ASP A 145 -29.59 2.74 23.12
CA ASP A 145 -30.32 3.87 22.54
C ASP A 145 -31.45 3.38 21.61
N GLU A 146 -31.18 2.41 20.72
CA GLU A 146 -32.22 1.81 19.87
C GLU A 146 -33.35 1.15 20.67
N LYS A 147 -33.03 0.49 21.80
CA LYS A 147 -34.05 -0.07 22.70
C LYS A 147 -34.87 1.03 23.37
N TRP A 148 -34.19 2.07 23.84
CA TRP A 148 -34.86 3.21 24.47
C TRP A 148 -35.82 3.90 23.49
N GLU A 149 -35.41 4.09 22.24
CA GLU A 149 -36.27 4.67 21.19
C GLU A 149 -37.49 3.79 20.86
N GLN A 150 -37.34 2.46 20.92
CA GLN A 150 -38.45 1.52 20.72
C GLN A 150 -39.48 1.56 21.86
N GLU A 151 -39.01 1.67 23.11
CA GLU A 151 -39.85 1.75 24.30
C GLU A 151 -40.47 3.14 24.52
N ASN A 152 -39.83 4.18 23.98
CA ASN A 152 -40.26 5.58 24.07
C ASN A 152 -40.54 6.16 22.67
N PRO A 153 -41.54 5.61 21.93
CA PRO A 153 -41.85 6.12 20.61
C PRO A 153 -42.30 7.57 20.71
N ALA A 154 -41.51 8.48 20.13
CA ALA A 154 -41.74 9.92 20.23
C ALA A 154 -43.18 10.30 19.80
N SER A 155 -43.94 10.91 20.70
CA SER A 155 -45.25 11.48 20.41
C SER A 155 -45.10 12.82 19.68
N GLY A 156 -44.74 12.79 18.40
CA GLY A 156 -44.59 14.02 17.62
C GLY A 156 -44.23 13.75 16.17
N LYS A 157 -45.21 13.90 15.27
CA LYS A 157 -45.02 13.78 13.81
C LYS A 157 -43.98 14.79 13.29
N GLY A 158 -42.77 14.33 13.02
CA GLY A 158 -41.96 14.79 11.90
C GLY A 158 -41.90 13.66 10.89
N LYS A 159 -42.28 13.93 9.63
CA LYS A 159 -42.23 12.96 8.52
C LYS A 159 -40.94 12.13 8.63
N LYS A 160 -41.05 10.81 8.66
CA LYS A 160 -39.90 9.91 8.52
C LYS A 160 -39.19 10.32 7.23
N ALA A 161 -38.11 11.10 7.37
CA ALA A 161 -37.16 11.33 6.30
C ALA A 161 -36.55 9.95 6.05
N ASP A 162 -37.19 9.23 5.12
CA ASP A 162 -36.67 8.12 4.36
C ASP A 162 -35.52 7.42 5.08
N ARG A 163 -35.87 6.57 6.05
CA ARG A 163 -34.94 5.76 6.84
C ARG A 163 -34.01 5.07 5.85
N TYR A 164 -32.83 5.65 5.69
CA TYR A 164 -31.72 5.17 4.88
C TYR A 164 -32.18 4.39 3.65
N LYS A 165 -32.57 5.10 2.58
CA LYS A 165 -32.65 4.49 1.25
C LYS A 165 -31.29 3.83 0.99
N ASN A 166 -31.26 2.51 1.15
CA ASN A 166 -30.26 1.59 0.67
C ASN A 166 -30.08 1.84 -0.83
N ARG A 167 -29.26 2.83 -1.18
CA ARG A 167 -28.59 2.90 -2.46
C ARG A 167 -27.47 1.86 -2.35
N GLY A 168 -27.86 0.61 -2.56
CA GLY A 168 -26.92 -0.51 -2.63
C GLY A 168 -25.79 -0.21 -3.62
N PRO A 169 -24.66 -0.92 -3.53
CA PRO A 169 -23.46 -0.56 -4.27
C PRO A 169 -23.70 -0.64 -5.79
N PHE A 170 -23.71 0.51 -6.46
CA PHE A 170 -23.63 0.63 -7.91
C PHE A 170 -22.17 0.47 -8.34
N TRP A 171 -21.61 -0.73 -8.23
CA TRP A 171 -20.29 -1.03 -8.78
C TRP A 171 -20.32 -2.44 -9.39
N ARG A 172 -20.33 -2.47 -10.73
CA ARG A 172 -19.86 -3.59 -11.56
C ARG A 172 -18.48 -3.22 -12.09
#